data_AF-A0A7X8ET85-F1
#
_entry.id   AF-A0A7X8ET85-F1
#
_cell.length_a   1.000
_cell.length_b   1.000
_cell.length_c   1.000
_cell.angle_alpha   90.00
_cell.angle_beta   90.00
_cell.angle_gamma   90.00
#
_symmetry.space_group_name_H-M   'P 1'
#
loop_
_entity.id
_entity.type
_entity.pdbx_description
1 polymer ?
#
loop_
_entity_poly.entity_id
_entity_poly.type
_entity_poly.pdbx_seq_one_letter_code
_entity_poly.pdbx_strand_id
1 'polypeptide(L)'
;MKFYFSEEHKQQKLNHIYLEEDDLLLEGEILEGEGKNYTITGIATVEGERYHDFQVEFELIQLPKEASIEAIMDEDWEWYDFVY
;
A
#
# COMPACT_ATOMS: atom_id res chain seq x y z
N MET A 1 -11.43 -8.08 -1.29
CA MET A 1 -10.90 -8.75 -0.09
C MET A 1 -10.29 -7.71 0.83
N LYS A 2 -10.14 -7.97 2.15
CA LYS A 2 -9.57 -7.02 3.13
C LYS A 2 -8.50 -7.70 3.97
N PHE A 3 -7.32 -7.10 4.02
CA PHE A 3 -6.16 -7.56 4.78
C PHE A 3 -5.71 -6.48 5.75
N TYR A 4 -5.15 -6.89 6.89
CA TYR A 4 -4.60 -6.00 7.90
C TYR A 4 -3.11 -6.26 8.01
N PHE A 5 -2.30 -5.21 7.98
CA PHE A 5 -0.87 -5.35 8.21
C PHE A 5 -0.61 -5.77 9.66
N SER A 6 -0.04 -6.96 9.82
CA SER A 6 0.34 -7.48 11.13
C SER A 6 1.56 -6.75 11.69
N GLU A 7 1.83 -6.91 12.98
CA GLU A 7 3.06 -6.39 13.59
C GLU A 7 4.32 -7.00 12.96
N GLU A 8 4.25 -8.25 12.47
CA GLU A 8 5.34 -8.88 11.74
C GLU A 8 5.59 -8.18 10.39
N HIS A 9 4.53 -7.84 9.65
CA HIS A 9 4.66 -7.11 8.38
C HIS A 9 5.30 -5.73 8.60
N LYS A 10 4.95 -5.06 9.71
CA LYS A 10 5.56 -3.78 10.10
C LYS A 10 7.04 -3.92 10.45
N GLN A 11 7.42 -4.99 11.15
CA GLN A 11 8.83 -5.28 11.45
C GLN A 11 9.65 -5.56 10.19
N GLN A 12 9.04 -6.23 9.21
CA GLN A 12 9.64 -6.48 7.90
C GLN A 12 9.56 -5.28 6.96
N LYS A 13 8.91 -4.19 7.38
CA LYS A 13 8.66 -2.97 6.60
C LYS A 13 7.88 -3.21 5.30
N LEU A 14 7.11 -4.29 5.21
CA LEU A 14 6.24 -4.55 4.06
C LEU A 14 5.13 -3.52 3.91
N ASN A 15 4.78 -2.84 5.01
CA ASN A 15 3.80 -1.77 4.99
C ASN A 15 4.38 -0.40 4.62
N HIS A 16 5.68 -0.29 4.34
CA HIS A 16 6.30 0.98 3.94
C HIS A 16 6.35 1.06 2.43
N ILE A 17 5.57 1.95 1.85
CA ILE A 17 5.58 2.24 0.42
C ILE A 17 6.15 3.63 0.22
N TYR A 18 7.18 3.74 -0.60
CA TYR A 18 7.77 5.02 -0.97
C TYR A 18 7.34 5.38 -2.39
N LEU A 19 6.54 6.44 -2.53
CA LEU A 19 6.14 6.99 -3.81
C LEU A 19 7.13 8.11 -4.16
N GLU A 20 8.15 7.76 -4.94
CA GLU A 20 9.28 8.65 -5.25
C GLU A 20 8.84 9.94 -5.96
N GLU A 21 7.83 9.86 -6.83
CA GLU A 21 7.37 11.02 -7.60
C GLU A 21 6.70 12.09 -6.73
N ASP A 22 6.14 11.69 -5.58
CA ASP A 22 5.39 12.55 -4.67
C ASP A 22 6.14 12.85 -3.34
N ASP A 23 7.38 12.35 -3.19
CA ASP A 23 8.14 12.36 -1.93
C ASP A 23 7.29 11.92 -0.72
N LEU A 24 6.51 10.85 -0.92
CA LEU A 24 5.53 10.35 0.03
C LEU A 24 5.97 8.99 0.57
N LEU A 25 6.03 8.88 1.90
CA LEU A 25 6.14 7.59 2.60
C LEU A 25 4.79 7.19 3.17
N LEU A 26 4.19 6.12 2.65
CA LEU A 26 2.96 5.54 3.18
C LEU A 26 3.28 4.38 4.10
N GLU A 27 2.81 4.45 5.34
CA GLU A 27 2.77 3.34 6.29
C GLU A 27 1.38 2.71 6.27
N GLY A 28 1.23 1.63 5.50
CA GLY A 28 -0.02 0.89 5.37
C GLY A 28 -0.50 0.25 6.67
N GLU A 29 -1.82 0.31 6.88
CA GLU A 29 -2.51 -0.36 7.98
C GLU A 29 -3.52 -1.39 7.47
N ILE A 30 -4.20 -1.06 6.36
CA ILE A 30 -5.24 -1.88 5.76
C ILE A 30 -5.01 -1.94 4.26
N LEU A 31 -5.18 -3.13 3.67
CA LEU A 31 -5.13 -3.34 2.22
C LEU A 31 -6.43 -3.99 1.76
N GLU A 32 -7.16 -3.34 0.85
CA GLU A 32 -8.46 -3.78 0.35
C GLU A 32 -8.46 -3.86 -1.16
N GLY A 33 -8.91 -4.96 -1.75
CA GLY A 33 -8.91 -5.09 -3.21
C GLY A 33 -9.12 -6.50 -3.71
N GLU A 34 -9.12 -6.66 -5.01
CA GLU A 34 -9.27 -7.95 -5.68
C GLU A 34 -8.61 -7.96 -7.07
N GLY A 35 -8.01 -9.10 -7.43
CA GLY A 35 -7.35 -9.27 -8.70
C GLY A 35 -6.08 -8.44 -8.76
N LYS A 36 -6.10 -7.36 -9.53
CA LYS A 36 -4.97 -6.42 -9.68
C LYS A 36 -5.19 -5.09 -8.99
N ASN A 37 -6.43 -4.76 -8.64
CA ASN A 37 -6.79 -3.44 -8.13
C ASN A 37 -6.91 -3.50 -6.61
N TYR A 38 -6.14 -2.65 -5.94
CA TYR A 38 -6.06 -2.57 -4.49
C TYR A 38 -6.04 -1.13 -4.02
N THR A 39 -6.53 -0.93 -2.80
CA THR A 39 -6.51 0.32 -2.06
C THR A 39 -5.81 0.05 -0.75
N ILE A 40 -4.78 0.82 -0.45
CA ILE A 40 -4.10 0.79 0.83
C ILE A 40 -4.45 2.02 1.64
N THR A 41 -4.87 1.80 2.89
CA THR A 41 -5.16 2.85 3.87
C THR A 41 -4.10 2.84 4.94
N GLY A 42 -3.58 4.01 5.29
CA GLY A 42 -2.57 4.12 6.34
C GLY A 42 -2.19 5.55 6.68
N ILE A 43 -0.95 5.72 7.15
CA ILE A 43 -0.40 7.02 7.53
C ILE A 43 0.60 7.46 6.47
N ALA A 44 0.30 8.54 5.76
CA ALA A 44 1.24 9.14 4.81
C ALA A 44 2.12 10.18 5.50
N THR A 45 3.40 10.19 5.18
CA THR A 45 4.35 11.22 5.58
C THR A 45 4.82 11.96 4.34
N VAL A 46 4.54 13.26 4.27
CA VAL A 46 4.89 14.15 3.14
C VAL A 46 5.58 15.38 3.73
N GLU A 47 6.79 15.69 3.27
CA GLU A 47 7.60 16.82 3.78
C GLU A 47 7.74 16.87 5.32
N GLY A 48 7.65 15.72 5.98
CA GLY A 48 7.70 15.60 7.45
C GLY A 48 6.37 15.80 8.18
N GLU A 49 5.29 16.12 7.46
CA GLU A 49 3.92 16.11 7.98
C GLU A 49 3.29 14.73 7.86
N ARG A 50 2.51 14.32 8.88
CA ARG A 50 1.84 13.02 8.91
C ARG A 50 0.33 13.17 8.74
N TYR A 51 -0.22 12.46 7.77
CA TYR A 51 -1.63 12.43 7.43
C TYR A 51 -2.19 11.04 7.75
N HIS A 52 -3.20 11.00 8.63
CA HIS A 52 -3.90 9.77 9.01
C HIS A 52 -5.02 9.45 8.03
N ASP A 53 -5.42 8.18 7.98
CA ASP A 53 -6.49 7.68 7.09
C ASP A 53 -6.23 7.98 5.61
N PHE A 54 -4.96 8.11 5.21
CA PHE A 54 -4.56 8.39 3.85
C PHE A 54 -4.75 7.13 2.99
N GLN A 55 -5.35 7.30 1.81
CA GLN A 55 -5.73 6.20 0.94
C GLN A 55 -5.07 6.34 -0.43
N VAL A 56 -4.46 5.25 -0.88
CA VAL A 56 -3.85 5.14 -2.21
C VAL A 56 -4.49 3.96 -2.91
N GLU A 57 -5.08 4.19 -4.07
CA GLU A 57 -5.49 3.14 -4.99
C GLU A 57 -4.32 2.84 -5.93
N PHE A 58 -4.09 1.56 -6.22
CA PHE A 58 -3.05 1.12 -7.14
C PHE A 58 -3.48 -0.14 -7.89
N GLU A 59 -2.94 -0.28 -9.09
CA GLU A 59 -3.10 -1.48 -9.90
C GLU A 59 -1.77 -2.21 -10.04
N LEU A 60 -1.76 -3.52 -9.83
CA LEU A 60 -0.60 -4.36 -10.03
C LEU A 60 -0.39 -4.67 -11.52
N ILE A 61 0.87 -4.66 -11.98
CA ILE A 61 1.23 -5.05 -13.34
C ILE A 61 0.76 -6.48 -13.63
N GLN A 62 0.85 -7.38 -12.64
CA GLN A 62 0.45 -8.78 -12.75
C GLN A 62 -0.50 -9.20 -11.62
N LEU A 63 -1.21 -10.30 -11.84
CA LEU A 63 -2.00 -10.90 -10.77
C LEU A 63 -1.04 -11.47 -9.71
N PRO A 64 -1.28 -11.20 -8.42
CA PRO A 64 -0.43 -11.72 -7.36
C PRO A 64 -0.57 -13.24 -7.33
N LYS A 65 0.52 -13.94 -7.00
CA LYS A 65 0.56 -15.41 -6.96
C LYS A 65 -0.48 -16.00 -6.01
N GLU A 66 -0.79 -15.26 -4.94
CA GLU A 66 -1.81 -15.59 -3.97
C GLU A 66 -2.40 -14.30 -3.38
N ALA A 67 -3.57 -14.42 -2.76
CA ALA A 67 -4.22 -13.30 -2.09
C ALA A 67 -3.66 -13.14 -0.67
N SER A 68 -2.40 -12.72 -0.55
CA SER A 68 -1.69 -12.41 0.70
C SER A 68 -1.05 -11.02 0.61
N ILE A 69 -0.79 -10.38 1.76
CA ILE A 69 -0.14 -9.06 1.79
C ILE A 69 1.24 -9.17 1.15
N GLU A 70 1.99 -10.20 1.49
CA GLU A 70 3.34 -10.45 1.03
C GLU A 70 3.38 -10.59 -0.49
N ALA A 71 2.47 -11.37 -1.07
CA ALA A 71 2.40 -11.55 -2.51
C ALA A 71 1.87 -10.33 -3.26
N ILE A 72 1.05 -9.48 -2.63
CA ILE A 72 0.57 -8.24 -3.26
C ILE A 72 1.65 -7.16 -3.21
N MET A 73 2.34 -7.01 -2.08
CA MET A 73 3.37 -5.99 -1.88
C MET A 73 4.70 -6.31 -2.59
N ASP A 74 4.93 -7.57 -2.97
CA ASP A 74 6.09 -8.00 -3.79
C ASP A 74 5.92 -7.65 -5.28
N GLU A 75 4.70 -7.32 -5.73
CA GLU A 75 4.42 -7.02 -7.13
C GLU A 75 4.49 -5.52 -7.45
N ASP A 76 5.03 -5.21 -8.62
CA ASP A 76 5.15 -3.85 -9.12
C ASP A 76 3.79 -3.24 -9.47
N TRP A 77 3.68 -1.93 -9.26
CA TRP A 77 2.47 -1.15 -9.55
C TRP A 77 2.52 -0.60 -10.98
N GLU A 78 1.46 -0.80 -11.74
CA GLU A 78 1.27 -0.24 -13.08
C GLU A 78 0.92 1.26 -13.00
N TRP A 79 0.06 1.62 -12.05
CA TRP A 79 -0.29 2.99 -11.72
C TRP A 79 -0.79 3.08 -10.27
N TYR A 80 -0.83 4.29 -9.73
CA TYR A 80 -1.48 4.61 -8.46
C TYR A 80 -2.17 5.97 -8.54
N ASP A 81 -3.14 6.18 -7.66
CA ASP A 81 -3.83 7.46 -7.48
C ASP A 81 -4.21 7.68 -6.00
N PHE A 82 -4.34 8.94 -5.61
CA PHE A 82 -4.72 9.35 -4.26
C PHE A 82 -6.23 9.45 -4.13
N VAL A 83 -6.78 8.81 -3.09
CA VAL A 83 -8.22 8.87 -2.80
C VAL A 83 -8.48 9.95 -1.75
N TYR A 84 -9.19 11.01 -2.15
CA TYR A 84 -9.52 12.20 -1.33
C TYR A 84 -10.93 12.18 -0.76
#